data_AF-A0A537P3A9-F1
#
_entry.id   AF-A0A537P3A9-F1
#
_cell.length_a   1.000
_cell.length_b   1.000
_cell.length_c   1.000
_cell.angle_alpha   90.00
_cell.angle_beta   90.00
_cell.angle_gamma   90.00
#
_symmetry.space_group_name_H-M   'P 1'
#
loop_
_entity.id
_entity.type
_entity.pdbx_description
1 polymer ?
#
loop_
_entity_poly.entity_id
_entity_poly.type
_entity_poly.pdbx_seq_one_letter_code
_entity_poly.pdbx_strand_id
1 'polypeptide(L)'
;MNDIHIKSELGRYRMRGFSLFKKIPHWDDLTFLPGTLTRFVIEGYREKCDTQTIIGPRAKRPMVLDIPVYVTGMSFGALSYEAKIALARGATMAGSATCSGEGGMIP
;
A
#
# COMPACT_ATOMS: atom_id res chain seq x y z
N MET A 1 6.05 21.84 -11.15
CA MET A 1 5.19 22.23 -10.01
C MET A 1 3.70 22.27 -10.35
N ASN A 2 3.27 22.85 -11.49
CA ASN A 2 1.83 22.89 -11.86
C ASN A 2 1.19 21.53 -12.12
N ASP A 3 1.89 20.58 -12.74
CA ASP A 3 1.28 19.31 -13.16
C ASP A 3 0.87 18.41 -11.98
N ILE A 4 1.61 18.47 -10.86
CA ILE A 4 1.29 17.70 -9.64
C ILE A 4 0.01 18.23 -9.00
N HIS A 5 -0.13 19.55 -8.83
CA HIS A 5 -1.35 20.16 -8.28
C HIS A 5 -2.58 19.94 -9.19
N ILE A 6 -2.39 20.07 -10.50
CA ILE A 6 -3.46 19.82 -11.48
C ILE A 6 -3.90 18.34 -11.43
N LYS A 7 -2.97 17.40 -11.26
CA LYS A 7 -3.28 15.97 -11.10
C LYS A 7 -4.02 15.68 -9.80
N SER A 8 -3.64 16.32 -8.69
CA SER A 8 -4.32 16.11 -7.40
C SER A 8 -5.76 16.62 -7.43
N GLU A 9 -6.03 17.74 -8.12
CA GLU A 9 -7.38 18.27 -8.26
C GLU A 9 -8.24 17.48 -9.26
N LEU A 10 -7.68 17.12 -10.42
CA LEU A 10 -8.42 16.41 -11.45
C LEU A 10 -8.64 14.92 -11.15
N GLY A 11 -7.84 14.33 -10.25
CA GLY A 11 -7.81 12.89 -10.00
C GLY A 11 -7.36 12.05 -11.22
N ARG A 12 -6.79 12.70 -12.24
CA ARG A 12 -6.36 12.08 -13.50
C ARG A 12 -5.24 12.86 -14.18
N TYR A 13 -4.51 12.21 -15.08
CA TYR A 13 -3.48 12.84 -15.90
C TYR A 13 -4.08 13.82 -16.92
N ARG A 14 -3.42 14.97 -17.12
CA ARG A 14 -3.82 16.00 -18.10
C ARG A 14 -3.69 15.52 -19.54
N MET A 15 -2.69 14.67 -19.82
CA MET A 15 -2.56 13.90 -21.06
C MET A 15 -2.46 12.41 -20.72
N ARG A 16 -3.30 11.57 -21.35
CA ARG A 16 -3.40 10.13 -21.11
C ARG A 16 -3.52 9.41 -22.45
N GLY A 17 -2.69 8.37 -22.67
CA GLY A 17 -2.82 7.47 -23.83
C GLY A 17 -3.99 6.52 -23.66
N PHE A 18 -4.66 6.16 -24.77
CA PHE A 18 -5.84 5.27 -24.91
C PHE A 18 -6.18 4.50 -23.65
N SER A 19 -7.21 4.96 -22.98
CA SER A 19 -7.37 4.60 -21.60
C SER A 19 -8.77 4.15 -21.31
N LEU A 20 -8.92 3.23 -20.36
CA LEU A 20 -10.22 2.66 -20.00
C LEU A 20 -11.22 3.78 -19.69
N PHE A 21 -12.23 3.91 -20.56
CA PHE A 21 -13.41 4.75 -20.40
C PHE A 21 -14.42 4.13 -19.41
N LYS A 22 -14.09 2.98 -18.82
CA LYS A 22 -14.93 2.29 -17.85
C LYS A 22 -14.79 2.93 -16.48
N LYS A 23 -15.91 3.09 -15.77
CA LYS A 23 -15.91 3.47 -14.36
C LYS A 23 -15.20 2.35 -13.56
N ILE A 24 -14.11 2.71 -12.88
CA ILE A 24 -13.39 1.81 -11.97
C ILE A 24 -14.11 1.85 -10.62
N PRO A 25 -14.35 0.71 -9.96
CA PRO A 25 -14.94 0.70 -8.63
C PRO A 25 -14.07 1.51 -7.65
N HIS A 26 -14.72 2.37 -6.88
CA HIS A 26 -14.10 3.12 -5.78
C HIS A 26 -14.29 2.37 -4.46
N TRP A 27 -13.51 2.74 -3.43
CA TRP A 27 -13.70 2.19 -2.09
C TRP A 27 -15.11 2.47 -1.52
N ASP A 28 -15.73 3.59 -1.93
CA ASP A 28 -17.11 3.93 -1.53
C ASP A 28 -18.17 3.03 -2.17
N ASP A 29 -17.83 2.29 -3.23
CA ASP A 29 -18.73 1.31 -3.83
C ASP A 29 -18.73 -0.02 -3.03
N LEU A 30 -17.86 -0.17 -2.01
CA LEU A 30 -17.77 -1.37 -1.18
C LEU A 30 -18.53 -1.19 0.14
N THR A 31 -19.45 -2.11 0.43
CA THR A 31 -20.13 -2.19 1.72
C THR A 31 -19.80 -3.53 2.38
N PHE A 32 -19.24 -3.47 3.59
CA PHE A 32 -18.93 -4.66 4.39
C PHE A 32 -20.07 -4.93 5.37
N LEU A 33 -20.55 -6.17 5.40
CA LEU A 33 -21.51 -6.60 6.41
C LEU A 33 -20.78 -6.77 7.74
N PRO A 34 -21.20 -6.08 8.82
CA PRO A 34 -20.58 -6.26 10.12
C PRO A 34 -20.87 -7.69 10.63
N GLY A 35 -19.83 -8.36 11.14
CA GLY A 35 -19.93 -9.72 11.66
C GLY A 35 -20.64 -9.86 13.01
N THR A 36 -21.37 -8.84 13.47
CA THR A 36 -21.98 -8.78 14.81
C THR A 36 -23.03 -9.87 15.05
N LEU A 37 -23.61 -10.43 13.99
CA LEU A 37 -24.59 -11.52 14.08
C LEU A 37 -23.96 -12.90 14.20
N THR A 38 -22.71 -13.09 13.76
CA THR A 38 -22.04 -14.40 13.71
C THR A 38 -20.95 -14.57 14.76
N ARG A 39 -20.36 -13.47 15.27
CA ARG A 39 -19.39 -13.49 16.36
C ARG A 39 -19.43 -12.18 17.16
N PHE A 40 -19.02 -12.26 18.43
CA PHE A 40 -18.75 -11.07 19.22
C PHE A 40 -17.60 -10.27 18.58
N VAL A 41 -17.70 -8.94 18.67
CA VAL A 41 -16.66 -8.04 18.20
C VAL A 41 -15.44 -8.21 19.11
N ILE A 42 -14.24 -8.22 18.51
CA ILE A 42 -13.00 -8.28 19.27
C ILE A 42 -12.93 -7.12 20.28
N GLU A 43 -12.76 -7.45 21.56
CA GLU A 43 -12.49 -6.44 22.59
C GLU A 43 -10.98 -6.17 22.60
N GLY A 44 -10.56 -4.99 22.12
CA GLY A 44 -9.14 -4.70 21.89
C GLY A 44 -8.22 -4.79 23.12
N TYR A 45 -8.76 -4.83 24.34
CA TYR A 45 -7.99 -5.06 25.57
C TYR A 45 -7.92 -6.54 25.99
N ARG A 46 -8.80 -7.41 25.46
CA ARG A 46 -8.83 -8.85 25.75
C ARG A 46 -8.27 -9.69 24.62
N GLU A 47 -8.49 -9.24 23.39
CA GLU A 47 -8.19 -10.00 22.19
C GLU A 47 -7.27 -9.21 21.28
N LYS A 48 -6.19 -9.86 20.84
CA LYS A 48 -5.24 -9.27 19.89
C LYS A 48 -5.77 -9.46 18.47
N CYS A 49 -5.92 -8.37 17.72
CA CYS A 49 -6.14 -8.44 16.28
C CYS A 49 -4.83 -8.86 15.61
N ASP A 50 -4.77 -10.09 15.08
CA ASP A 50 -3.61 -10.54 14.31
C ASP A 50 -3.72 -10.05 12.87
N THR A 51 -2.75 -9.23 12.48
CA THR A 51 -2.64 -8.62 11.16
C THR A 51 -1.50 -9.21 10.34
N GLN A 52 -0.84 -10.25 10.87
CA GLN A 52 0.28 -10.88 10.19
C GLN A 52 -0.13 -11.37 8.80
N THR A 53 0.67 -11.02 7.81
CA THR A 53 0.42 -11.34 6.41
C THR A 53 1.62 -12.06 5.84
N ILE A 54 1.37 -13.24 5.26
CA ILE A 54 2.40 -14.05 4.61
C ILE A 54 2.21 -13.97 3.09
N ILE A 55 3.16 -13.37 2.40
CA ILE A 55 3.19 -13.30 0.95
C ILE A 55 4.01 -14.47 0.41
N GLY A 56 3.39 -15.25 -0.48
CA GLY A 56 3.99 -16.44 -1.07
C GLY A 56 4.18 -17.58 -0.04
N PRO A 57 3.11 -18.08 0.62
CA PRO A 57 3.24 -19.10 1.67
C PRO A 57 3.88 -20.42 1.20
N ARG A 58 3.88 -20.69 -0.11
CA ARG A 58 4.53 -21.87 -0.72
C ARG A 58 5.90 -21.56 -1.35
N ALA A 59 6.39 -20.33 -1.24
CA ALA A 59 7.70 -19.98 -1.75
C ALA A 59 8.79 -20.59 -0.87
N LYS A 60 9.99 -20.82 -1.43
CA LYS A 60 11.17 -21.27 -0.66
C LYS A 60 11.52 -20.31 0.49
N ARG A 61 11.25 -19.02 0.28
CA ARG A 61 11.43 -17.95 1.28
C ARG A 61 10.18 -17.05 1.26
N PRO A 62 9.14 -17.40 2.03
CA PRO A 62 7.96 -16.55 2.18
C PRO A 62 8.34 -15.21 2.83
N MET A 63 7.63 -14.15 2.46
CA MET A 63 7.75 -12.85 3.10
C MET A 63 6.70 -12.76 4.20
N VAL A 64 7.15 -12.56 5.44
CA VAL A 64 6.28 -12.40 6.61
C VAL A 64 6.27 -10.94 7.00
N LEU A 65 5.09 -10.35 7.08
CA LEU A 65 4.84 -8.97 7.49
C LEU A 65 3.95 -8.98 8.74
N ASP A 66 4.21 -8.09 9.69
CA ASP A 66 3.37 -7.95 10.89
C ASP A 66 2.03 -7.26 10.58
N ILE A 67 1.98 -6.50 9.48
CA ILE A 67 0.79 -5.76 9.01
C ILE A 67 0.50 -6.01 7.52
N PRO A 68 -0.76 -5.91 7.06
CA PRO A 68 -1.17 -6.17 5.68
C PRO A 68 -0.92 -4.99 4.74
N VAL A 69 0.07 -4.15 5.03
CA VAL A 69 0.40 -2.94 4.27
C VAL A 69 1.91 -2.91 4.08
N TYR A 70 2.38 -2.55 2.89
CA TYR A 70 3.80 -2.33 2.62
C TYR A 70 4.00 -1.19 1.63
N VAL A 71 5.20 -0.59 1.62
CA VAL A 71 5.52 0.53 0.74
C VAL A 71 5.89 -0.01 -0.64
N THR A 72 5.05 0.27 -1.63
CA THR A 72 5.30 -0.17 -3.01
C THR A 72 6.45 0.60 -3.66
N GLY A 73 6.96 0.03 -4.75
CA GLY A 73 8.05 0.60 -5.52
C GLY A 73 7.64 1.85 -6.28
N MET A 74 8.58 2.79 -6.37
CA MET A 74 8.47 3.98 -7.21
C MET A 74 9.59 3.95 -8.25
N SER A 75 9.45 4.73 -9.32
CA SER A 75 10.49 4.79 -10.37
C SER A 75 11.80 5.37 -9.84
N PHE A 76 12.92 4.99 -10.45
CA PHE A 76 14.22 5.59 -10.16
C PHE A 76 14.18 7.12 -10.30
N GLY A 77 14.77 7.83 -9.33
CA GLY A 77 14.74 9.30 -9.29
C GLY A 77 13.39 9.94 -8.92
N ALA A 78 12.32 9.16 -8.67
CA ALA A 78 11.02 9.72 -8.27
C ALA A 78 11.00 10.29 -6.83
N LEU A 79 11.92 9.83 -5.98
CA LEU A 79 12.10 10.28 -4.61
C LEU A 79 13.56 10.63 -4.35
N SER A 80 13.79 11.56 -3.41
CA SER A 80 15.14 11.82 -2.91
C SER A 80 15.71 10.61 -2.15
N TYR A 81 17.02 10.58 -2.01
CA TYR A 81 17.72 9.55 -1.24
C TYR A 81 17.18 9.45 0.19
N GLU A 82 17.04 10.60 0.85
CA GLU A 82 16.59 10.72 2.23
C GLU A 82 15.15 10.21 2.38
N ALA A 83 14.27 10.52 1.42
CA ALA A 83 12.90 10.06 1.43
C ALA A 83 12.81 8.53 1.31
N LYS A 84 13.62 7.90 0.44
CA LYS A 84 13.66 6.44 0.32
C LYS A 84 14.19 5.77 1.60
N ILE A 85 15.24 6.32 2.20
CA ILE A 85 15.79 5.80 3.46
C ILE A 85 14.79 5.96 4.61
N ALA A 86 14.08 7.09 4.68
CA ALA A 86 13.05 7.32 5.68
C ALA A 86 11.90 6.31 5.55
N LEU A 87 11.42 6.06 4.32
CA LEU A 87 10.39 5.06 4.05
C LEU A 87 10.86 3.64 4.40
N ALA A 88 12.10 3.28 4.06
CA ALA A 88 12.67 1.98 4.41
C ALA A 88 12.75 1.77 5.92
N ARG A 89 13.25 2.77 6.66
CA ARG A 89 13.31 2.71 8.13
C ARG A 89 11.92 2.64 8.75
N GLY A 90 10.99 3.47 8.27
CA GLY A 90 9.61 3.48 8.75
C GLY A 90 8.89 2.16 8.52
N ALA A 91 9.06 1.55 7.34
CA ALA A 91 8.49 0.24 7.06
C ALA A 91 9.06 -0.85 7.97
N THR A 92 10.38 -0.87 8.19
CA THR A 92 11.00 -1.82 9.14
C THR A 92 10.47 -1.63 10.56
N MET A 93 10.34 -0.39 11.03
CA MET A 93 9.78 -0.09 12.36
C MET A 93 8.32 -0.52 12.50
N ALA A 94 7.55 -0.46 11.41
CA ALA A 94 6.16 -0.89 11.36
C ALA A 94 5.98 -2.40 11.15
N GLY A 95 7.07 -3.19 11.10
CA GLY A 95 6.99 -4.63 10.83
C GLY A 95 6.56 -4.94 9.40
N SER A 96 6.88 -4.05 8.46
CA SER A 96 6.47 -4.09 7.06
C SER A 96 7.69 -4.14 6.12
N ALA A 97 7.46 -4.03 4.81
CA ALA A 97 8.47 -4.08 3.77
C ALA A 97 8.41 -2.87 2.83
N THR A 98 9.49 -2.68 2.08
CA THR A 98 9.56 -1.72 0.97
C THR A 98 10.02 -2.41 -0.29
N CYS A 99 9.44 -2.05 -1.44
CA CYS A 99 9.92 -2.46 -2.76
C CYS A 99 10.74 -1.33 -3.39
N SER A 100 11.87 -1.65 -4.03
CA SER A 100 12.76 -0.66 -4.66
C SER A 100 12.23 -0.08 -5.98
N GLY A 101 11.26 -0.74 -6.61
CA GLY A 101 10.80 -0.42 -7.96
C GLY A 101 11.81 -0.81 -9.05
N GLU A 102 11.61 -0.25 -10.25
CA GLU A 102 12.51 -0.40 -11.41
C GLU A 102 13.64 0.64 -11.28
N GLY A 103 14.89 0.15 -11.22
CA GLY A 103 16.10 0.99 -11.21
C GLY A 103 16.94 1.01 -9.93
N GLY A 104 16.78 0.05 -9.02
CA GLY A 104 17.60 -0.06 -7.82
C GLY A 104 17.15 0.87 -6.68
N MET A 105 17.48 0.48 -5.44
CA MET A 105 16.95 1.16 -4.25
C MET A 105 17.58 2.56 -4.07
N ILE A 106 18.86 2.69 -4.41
CA ILE A 106 19.69 3.86 -4.17
C ILE A 106 20.52 4.08 -5.45
N PRO A 107 20.72 5.33 -5.94
CA PRO A 107 21.72 5.61 -6.99
C PRO A 107 23.14 5.16 -6.60
#